data_AF-A0A144MAN5-F1
#
_entry.id   AF-A0A144MAN5-F1
#
_cell.length_a   1.000
_cell.length_b   1.000
_cell.length_c   1.000
_cell.angle_alpha   90.00
_cell.angle_beta   90.00
_cell.angle_gamma   90.00
#
_symmetry.space_group_name_H-M   'P 1'
#
loop_
_entity.id
_entity.type
_entity.pdbx_description
1 polymer ?
#
loop_
_entity_poly.entity_id
_entity_poly.type
_entity_poly.pdbx_seq_one_letter_code
_entity_poly.pdbx_strand_id
1 'polypeptide(L)'
;MSIDRADLASALAEATGWSVTTDPHRVTFTNDEPPQVVIWTVTDSEIGQLMYNENRRAKGYGGRKTADLGALWLLLMEALDPFDGSRGYMDGTDAIAYE
;
A
#
# COMPACT_ATOMS: atom_id res chain seq x y z
N MET A 1 12.63 11.22 -3.76
CA MET A 1 12.85 10.41 -2.55
C MET A 1 13.08 9.00 -3.05
N SER A 2 14.20 8.38 -2.72
CA SER A 2 14.40 6.95 -3.00
C SER A 2 13.70 6.18 -1.89
N ILE A 3 12.90 5.18 -2.21
CA ILE A 3 12.26 4.33 -1.21
C ILE A 3 13.01 3.02 -1.15
N ASP A 4 13.37 2.62 0.07
CA ASP A 4 13.86 1.26 0.27
C ASP A 4 12.68 0.30 0.13
N ARG A 5 12.72 -0.52 -0.92
CA ARG A 5 11.65 -1.45 -1.27
C ARG A 5 11.55 -2.61 -0.26
N ALA A 6 12.63 -2.98 0.41
CA ALA A 6 12.61 -4.00 1.45
C ALA A 6 11.95 -3.46 2.73
N ASP A 7 12.25 -2.20 3.11
CA ASP A 7 11.58 -1.54 4.23
C ASP A 7 10.09 -1.35 3.94
N LEU A 8 9.72 -0.97 2.71
CA LEU A 8 8.34 -0.87 2.28
C LEU A 8 7.60 -2.21 2.40
N ALA A 9 8.21 -3.30 1.91
CA ALA A 9 7.62 -4.64 1.99
C ALA A 9 7.38 -5.05 3.43
N SER A 10 8.38 -4.85 4.28
CA SER A 10 8.33 -5.23 5.70
C SER A 10 7.25 -4.44 6.44
N ALA A 11 7.22 -3.12 6.26
CA ALA A 11 6.24 -2.27 6.93
C ALA A 11 4.79 -2.56 6.48
N LEU A 12 4.58 -2.83 5.19
CA LEU A 12 3.26 -3.17 4.67
C LEU A 12 2.83 -4.58 5.09
N ALA A 13 3.75 -5.55 5.15
CA ALA A 13 3.46 -6.88 5.65
C ALA A 13 3.06 -6.84 7.13
N GLU A 14 3.76 -6.06 7.96
CA GLU A 14 3.41 -5.84 9.37
C GLU A 14 2.05 -5.17 9.52
N ALA A 15 1.75 -4.16 8.70
CA ALA A 15 0.52 -3.40 8.82
C ALA A 15 -0.73 -4.15 8.31
N THR A 16 -0.57 -4.99 7.28
CA THR A 16 -1.69 -5.74 6.66
C THR A 16 -1.84 -7.16 7.20
N GLY A 17 -0.78 -7.74 7.75
CA GLY A 17 -0.69 -9.16 8.08
C GLY A 17 -0.55 -10.08 6.86
N TRP A 18 -0.41 -9.52 5.65
CA TRP A 18 -0.28 -10.26 4.40
C TRP A 18 1.20 -10.47 4.05
N SER A 19 1.49 -11.45 3.20
CA SER A 19 2.82 -11.56 2.60
C SER A 19 2.99 -10.47 1.54
N VAL A 20 4.03 -9.64 1.67
CA VAL A 20 4.29 -8.53 0.74
C VAL A 20 5.64 -8.72 0.05
N THR A 21 5.63 -8.60 -1.27
CA THR A 21 6.85 -8.54 -2.08
C THR A 21 6.86 -7.27 -2.93
N THR A 22 8.04 -6.72 -3.17
CA THR A 22 8.20 -5.43 -3.84
C THR A 22 9.26 -5.52 -4.92
N ASP A 23 9.03 -4.81 -6.02
CA ASP A 23 10.05 -4.47 -7.01
C ASP A 23 9.90 -2.99 -7.42
N PRO A 24 10.79 -2.44 -8.29
CA PRO A 24 10.77 -1.02 -8.62
C PRO A 24 9.45 -0.49 -9.22
N HIS A 25 8.58 -1.38 -9.71
CA HIS A 25 7.36 -1.00 -10.42
C HIS A 25 6.09 -1.52 -9.77
N ARG A 26 6.17 -2.43 -8.80
CA ARG A 26 4.98 -2.98 -8.16
C ARG A 26 5.21 -3.47 -6.73
N VAL A 27 4.11 -3.56 -6.01
CA VAL A 27 3.97 -4.21 -4.71
C VAL A 27 2.95 -5.33 -4.89
N THR A 28 3.29 -6.55 -4.50
CA THR A 28 2.37 -7.70 -4.55
C THR A 28 2.03 -8.12 -3.13
N PHE A 29 0.74 -8.16 -2.81
CA PHE A 29 0.18 -8.62 -1.55
C PHE A 29 -0.43 -10.01 -1.77
N THR A 30 -0.13 -10.95 -0.88
CA THR A 30 -0.67 -12.30 -0.90
C THR A 30 -1.27 -12.63 0.46
N ASN A 31 -2.55 -12.98 0.47
CA ASN A 31 -3.26 -13.56 1.61
C ASN A 31 -3.55 -15.04 1.34
N ASP A 32 -3.38 -15.89 2.33
CA ASP A 32 -3.67 -17.32 2.19
C ASP A 32 -5.10 -17.67 2.65
N GLU A 33 -5.71 -16.87 3.53
CA GLU A 33 -7.03 -17.15 4.10
C GLU A 33 -7.90 -15.87 4.20
N PRO A 34 -8.86 -15.65 3.28
CA PRO A 34 -9.07 -16.40 2.04
C PRO A 34 -7.92 -16.22 1.02
N PRO A 35 -7.68 -17.18 0.11
CA PRO A 35 -6.63 -17.07 -0.89
C PRO A 35 -6.86 -15.88 -1.83
N GLN A 36 -6.02 -14.85 -1.73
CA GLN A 36 -6.12 -13.61 -2.50
C GLN A 36 -4.75 -13.07 -2.89
N VAL A 37 -4.65 -12.50 -4.09
CA VAL A 37 -3.44 -11.81 -4.57
C VAL A 37 -3.81 -10.45 -5.12
N VAL A 38 -3.13 -9.40 -4.67
CA VAL A 38 -3.30 -8.03 -5.17
C VAL A 38 -1.97 -7.49 -5.69
N ILE A 39 -1.98 -6.98 -6.91
CA ILE A 39 -0.80 -6.35 -7.52
C ILE A 39 -1.07 -4.85 -7.62
N TRP A 40 -0.26 -4.08 -6.90
CA TRP A 40 -0.27 -2.62 -6.94
C TRP A 40 0.91 -2.12 -7.77
N THR A 41 0.65 -1.63 -8.98
CA THR A 41 1.67 -1.04 -9.85
C THR A 41 1.94 0.37 -9.37
N VAL A 42 3.15 0.65 -8.85
CA VAL A 42 3.46 1.96 -8.27
C VAL A 42 4.97 2.24 -8.27
N THR A 43 5.30 3.47 -8.63
CA THR A 43 6.67 3.99 -8.62
C THR A 43 7.06 4.60 -7.27
N ASP A 44 8.36 4.73 -7.02
CA ASP A 44 8.88 5.41 -5.80
C ASP A 44 8.37 6.84 -5.67
N SER A 45 8.22 7.55 -6.81
CA SER A 45 7.68 8.90 -6.86
C SER A 45 6.23 8.97 -6.38
N GLU A 46 5.41 8.03 -6.81
CA GLU A 46 4.00 7.95 -6.43
C GLU A 46 3.83 7.57 -4.97
N ILE A 47 4.62 6.62 -4.46
CA ILE A 47 4.65 6.29 -3.03
C ILE A 47 5.07 7.52 -2.21
N GLY A 48 6.09 8.25 -2.66
CA GLY A 48 6.52 9.50 -2.01
C GLY A 48 5.40 10.56 -1.98
N GLN A 49 4.61 10.65 -3.05
CA GLN A 49 3.45 11.54 -3.14
C GLN A 49 2.32 11.10 -2.19
N LEU A 50 2.04 9.80 -2.10
CA LEU A 50 1.05 9.25 -1.16
C LEU A 50 1.44 9.53 0.29
N MET A 51 2.71 9.27 0.66
CA MET A 51 3.23 9.60 1.99
C MET A 51 3.13 11.09 2.30
N TYR A 52 3.40 11.96 1.32
CA TYR A 52 3.25 13.39 1.49
C TYR A 52 1.78 13.79 1.75
N ASN A 53 0.85 13.22 0.97
CA ASN A 53 -0.57 13.49 1.09
C ASN A 53 -1.14 13.01 2.42
N GLU A 54 -0.76 11.81 2.86
CA GLU A 54 -1.21 11.24 4.14
C GLU A 54 -0.72 12.08 5.32
N ASN A 55 0.55 12.50 5.28
CA ASN A 55 1.09 13.41 6.27
C ASN A 55 0.42 14.79 6.29
N ARG A 56 -0.05 15.28 5.13
CA ARG A 56 -0.84 16.51 5.06
C ARG A 56 -2.22 16.32 5.67
N ARG A 57 -2.91 15.21 5.38
CA ARG A 57 -4.20 14.85 5.98
C ARG A 57 -4.06 14.74 7.49
N ALA A 58 -3.10 13.96 7.99
CA ALA A 58 -2.85 13.79 9.42
C ALA A 58 -2.66 15.13 10.14
N LYS A 59 -1.86 16.06 9.58
CA LYS A 59 -1.71 17.41 10.14
C LYS A 59 -3.02 18.19 10.21
N GLY A 60 -3.90 18.05 9.21
CA GLY A 60 -5.22 18.69 9.19
C GLY A 60 -6.14 18.25 10.33
N TYR A 61 -5.95 17.03 10.82
CA TYR A 61 -6.69 16.47 11.96
C TYR A 61 -5.92 16.56 13.30
N GLY A 62 -4.85 17.35 13.37
CA GLY A 62 -4.02 17.49 14.57
C GLY A 62 -3.05 16.34 14.83
N GLY A 63 -2.92 15.40 13.90
CA GLY A 63 -1.94 14.33 13.90
C GLY A 63 -0.52 14.81 13.57
N ARG A 64 0.46 13.93 13.79
CA ARG A 64 1.87 14.18 13.51
C ARG A 64 2.30 13.60 12.17
N LYS A 65 3.31 14.22 11.56
CA LYS A 65 3.98 13.67 10.37
C LYS A 65 4.71 12.37 10.77
N THR A 66 4.55 11.31 9.98
CA THR A 66 5.28 10.06 10.08
C THR A 66 6.12 9.78 8.84
N ALA A 67 7.24 9.08 9.03
CA ALA A 67 8.03 8.49 7.95
C ALA A 67 7.79 6.98 7.82
N ASP A 68 6.94 6.43 8.69
CA ASP A 68 6.54 5.03 8.67
C ASP A 68 5.78 4.71 7.38
N LEU A 69 6.36 3.84 6.56
CA LEU A 69 5.77 3.38 5.30
C LEU A 69 4.54 2.50 5.53
N GLY A 70 4.43 1.91 6.73
CA GLY A 70 3.24 1.18 7.16
C GLY A 70 2.01 2.07 7.17
N ALA A 71 2.14 3.39 7.31
CA ALA A 71 1.00 4.32 7.27
C ALA A 71 0.21 4.29 5.95
N LEU A 72 0.82 3.81 4.86
CA LEU A 72 0.13 3.62 3.57
C LEU A 72 -0.92 2.52 3.62
N TRP A 73 -0.88 1.63 4.62
CA TRP A 73 -1.84 0.54 4.77
C TRP A 73 -3.30 1.05 4.82
N LEU A 74 -3.52 2.21 5.45
CA LEU A 74 -4.86 2.81 5.55
C LEU A 74 -5.46 3.14 4.19
N LEU A 75 -4.61 3.54 3.23
CA LEU A 75 -5.02 3.80 1.86
C LEU A 75 -5.32 2.51 1.12
N LEU A 76 -4.61 1.44 1.46
CA LEU A 76 -4.71 0.13 0.81
C LEU A 76 -5.85 -0.71 1.36
N MET A 77 -6.33 -0.46 2.58
CA MET A 77 -7.39 -1.24 3.23
C MET A 77 -8.64 -1.41 2.37
N GLU A 78 -9.08 -0.36 1.69
CA GLU A 78 -10.26 -0.43 0.81
C GLU A 78 -10.01 -1.31 -0.42
N ALA A 79 -8.77 -1.31 -0.93
CA ALA A 79 -8.40 -2.16 -2.07
C ALA A 79 -8.00 -3.59 -1.69
N LEU A 80 -7.66 -3.82 -0.42
CA LEU A 80 -7.33 -5.12 0.15
C LEU A 80 -8.52 -5.76 0.89
N ASP A 81 -9.64 -5.03 1.03
CA ASP A 81 -10.91 -5.61 1.47
C ASP A 81 -11.32 -6.75 0.52
N PRO A 82 -12.12 -7.74 0.94
CA PRO A 82 -12.47 -8.85 0.07
C PRO A 82 -13.27 -8.35 -1.13
N PHE A 83 -12.58 -8.14 -2.25
CA PHE A 83 -13.22 -8.03 -3.56
C PHE A 83 -13.83 -9.39 -3.91
N ASP A 84 -14.89 -9.38 -4.73
CA ASP A 84 -15.59 -10.60 -5.15
C ASP A 84 -14.73 -11.38 -6.18
N GLY A 85 -13.64 -12.01 -5.71
CA GLY A 85 -12.65 -12.66 -6.54
C GLY A 85 -11.40 -13.13 -5.80
N SER A 86 -10.47 -13.76 -6.53
CA SER A 86 -9.17 -14.23 -5.99
C SER A 86 -7.97 -13.37 -6.40
N ARG A 87 -8.16 -12.43 -7.34
CA ARG A 87 -7.12 -11.51 -7.82
C ARG A 87 -7.65 -10.09 -8.00
N GLY A 88 -6.87 -9.11 -7.54
CA GLY A 88 -7.12 -7.68 -7.72
C GLY A 88 -5.92 -6.94 -8.32
N TYR A 89 -6.18 -5.81 -8.98
CA TYR A 89 -5.15 -4.95 -9.57
C TYR A 89 -5.40 -3.47 -9.23
N MET A 90 -4.33 -2.75 -8.89
CA MET A 90 -4.33 -1.31 -8.65
C MET A 90 -3.21 -0.64 -9.44
N ASP A 91 -3.45 0.58 -9.91
CA ASP A 91 -2.46 1.37 -10.66
C ASP A 91 -2.15 2.71 -9.98
N GLY A 92 -0.86 3.08 -9.96
CA GLY A 92 -0.33 4.31 -9.42
C GLY A 92 -0.84 4.66 -8.03
N THR A 93 -1.56 5.78 -7.92
CA THR A 93 -2.15 6.26 -6.67
C THR A 93 -3.63 5.89 -6.51
N ASP A 94 -4.20 5.17 -7.48
CA ASP A 94 -5.60 4.75 -7.46
C ASP A 94 -5.72 3.50 -6.59
N ALA A 95 -5.85 3.71 -5.27
CA ALA A 95 -6.14 2.65 -4.31
C ALA A 95 -7.61 2.20 -4.36
N ILE A 96 -8.16 2.09 -5.57
CA ILE A 96 -9.48 1.54 -5.84
C ILE A 96 -9.22 0.34 -6.74
N ALA A 97 -9.36 -0.88 -6.20
CA ALA A 97 -9.24 -2.08 -7.01
C ALA A 97 -10.37 -2.10 -8.06
N TYR A 98 -10.04 -2.35 -9.32
CA TYR A 98 -11.05 -2.63 -10.33
C TYR A 98 -11.52 -4.09 -10.17
N GLU A 99 -12.84 -4.31 -10.16
CA GLU A 99 -13.50 -5.63 -10.17
C GLU A 99 -13.16 -6.44 -11.44
#